data_AF-A0AAD5UI70-F1
#
_entry.id   AF-A0AAD5UI70-F1
#
_cell.length_a   1.000
_cell.length_b   1.000
_cell.length_c   1.000
_cell.angle_alpha   90.00
_cell.angle_beta   90.00
_cell.angle_gamma   90.00
#
_symmetry.space_group_name_H-M   'P 1'
#
loop_
_entity.id
_entity.type
_entity.pdbx_description
1 polymer ?
#
loop_
_entity_poly.entity_id
_entity_poly.type
_entity_poly.pdbx_seq_one_letter_code
_entity_poly.pdbx_strand_id
1 'polypeptide(L)'
;MHVYLWHGNEIYVQLSSAIRQLEEAEDDIHNMLMRRYPDIPESAFLYFLAFLIFLQFIISGFTSYEMPFWSVLLCIAMAILSVLPIGVITAISGTRLGINVLTEFVIGLLLPGKTVVVMAFKSLGTNSVIQAITLLADLKWQKYNYILAVALDAGVGITVLCITMLQQNGVATSKGYLNPNIEEGVPIDYYCLGKGYDL
;
A
#
# COMPACT_ATOMS: atom_id res chain seq x y z
N MET A 1 -22.94 19.15 -0.37
CA MET A 1 -23.88 19.98 -1.16
C MET A 1 -23.31 21.37 -1.47
N HIS A 2 -22.76 22.14 -0.52
CA HIS A 2 -22.20 23.48 -0.79
C HIS A 2 -20.99 23.49 -1.76
N VAL A 3 -20.08 22.51 -1.63
CA VAL A 3 -18.86 22.44 -2.46
C VAL A 3 -19.18 22.21 -3.94
N TYR A 4 -20.13 21.34 -4.24
CA TYR A 4 -20.51 21.03 -5.63
C TYR A 4 -21.22 22.21 -6.32
N LEU A 5 -22.09 22.92 -5.60
CA LEU A 5 -22.87 24.04 -6.16
C LEU A 5 -22.04 25.32 -6.34
N TRP A 6 -21.09 25.61 -5.46
CA TRP A 6 -20.31 26.86 -5.50
C TRP A 6 -18.93 26.69 -6.16
N HIS A 7 -18.25 25.56 -5.91
CA HIS A 7 -16.92 25.28 -6.44
C HIS A 7 -16.93 24.32 -7.65
N GLY A 8 -18.11 23.95 -8.18
CA GLY A 8 -18.19 23.03 -9.33
C GLY A 8 -17.47 23.53 -10.58
N ASN A 9 -17.57 24.84 -10.88
CA ASN A 9 -16.83 25.45 -11.99
C ASN A 9 -15.32 25.44 -11.73
N GLU A 10 -14.90 25.71 -10.48
CA GLU A 10 -13.48 25.67 -10.09
C GLU A 10 -12.90 24.24 -10.18
N ILE A 11 -13.66 23.22 -9.76
CA ILE A 11 -13.27 21.81 -9.90
C ILE A 11 -13.12 21.43 -11.38
N TYR A 12 -14.05 21.87 -12.24
CA TYR A 12 -13.99 21.58 -13.67
C TYR A 12 -12.78 22.26 -14.33
N VAL A 13 -12.51 23.52 -14.00
CA VAL A 13 -11.34 24.26 -14.50
C VAL A 13 -10.05 23.61 -14.00
N GLN A 14 -9.98 23.23 -12.72
CA GLN A 14 -8.82 22.51 -12.17
C GLN A 14 -8.61 21.17 -12.87
N LEU A 15 -9.67 20.39 -13.08
CA LEU A 15 -9.60 19.12 -13.80
C LEU A 15 -9.15 19.30 -15.26
N SER A 16 -9.70 20.29 -15.96
CA SER A 16 -9.29 20.62 -17.34
C SER A 16 -7.84 21.10 -17.41
N SER A 17 -7.39 21.91 -16.44
CA SER A 17 -5.99 22.34 -16.36
C SER A 17 -5.05 21.19 -16.03
N ALA A 18 -5.46 20.24 -15.18
CA ALA A 18 -4.68 19.05 -14.88
C ALA A 18 -4.54 18.14 -16.12
N ILE A 19 -5.61 17.96 -16.90
CA ILE A 19 -5.56 17.20 -18.16
C ILE A 19 -4.62 17.89 -19.16
N ARG A 20 -4.71 19.21 -19.28
CA ARG A 20 -3.86 19.98 -20.21
C ARG A 20 -2.38 19.97 -19.79
N GLN A 21 -2.10 19.95 -18.49
CA GLN A 21 -0.74 19.76 -17.97
C GLN A 21 -0.16 18.38 -18.30
N LEU A 22 -0.99 17.33 -18.42
CA LEU A 22 -0.52 16.01 -18.85
C LEU A 22 -0.06 16.03 -20.31
N GLU A 23 -0.79 16.74 -21.17
CA GLU A 23 -0.46 16.90 -22.59
C GLU A 23 0.82 17.73 -22.77
N GLU A 24 0.96 18.84 -22.05
CA GLU A 24 2.20 19.64 -22.04
C GLU A 24 3.40 18.87 -21.45
N ALA A 25 3.17 17.99 -20.47
CA ALA A 25 4.22 17.14 -19.92
C ALA A 25 4.74 16.11 -20.93
N GLU A 26 3.95 15.76 -21.96
CA GLU A 26 4.37 14.87 -23.05
C GLU A 26 5.43 15.51 -23.95
N ASP A 27 5.36 16.83 -24.15
CA ASP A 27 6.27 17.62 -24.97
C ASP A 27 7.53 18.11 -24.23
N ASP A 28 7.73 17.70 -22.98
CA ASP A 28 8.97 17.98 -22.24
C ASP A 28 10.18 17.26 -22.88
N ILE A 29 11.34 17.92 -22.90
CA ILE A 29 12.64 17.42 -23.41
C ILE A 29 12.98 16.06 -22.79
N HIS A 30 12.68 15.86 -21.50
CA HIS A 30 12.90 14.57 -20.82
C HIS A 30 12.05 13.43 -21.43
N ASN A 31 10.79 13.71 -21.79
CA ASN A 31 9.94 12.73 -22.45
C ASN A 31 10.40 12.45 -23.89
N MET A 32 10.84 13.47 -24.62
CA MET A 32 11.42 13.28 -25.95
C MET A 32 12.67 12.38 -25.92
N LEU A 33 13.52 12.51 -24.90
CA LEU A 33 14.67 11.63 -24.67
C LEU A 33 14.25 10.21 -24.29
N MET A 34 13.18 10.06 -23.49
CA MET A 34 12.67 8.76 -23.05
C MET A 34 12.01 7.95 -24.17
N ARG A 35 11.52 8.57 -25.26
CA ARG A 35 10.99 7.86 -26.45
C ARG A 35 11.98 6.86 -27.09
N ARG A 36 13.27 6.95 -26.76
CA ARG A 36 14.28 5.99 -27.23
C ARG A 36 14.24 4.65 -26.50
N TYR A 37 13.69 4.62 -25.28
CA TYR A 37 13.49 3.39 -24.51
C TYR A 37 12.10 2.83 -24.82
N PRO A 38 11.98 1.51 -25.09
CA PRO A 38 10.68 0.91 -25.35
C PRO A 38 9.82 0.96 -24.09
N ASP A 39 8.59 1.45 -24.23
CA ASP A 39 7.63 1.48 -23.12
C ASP A 39 7.25 0.05 -22.71
N ILE A 40 7.14 -0.15 -21.40
CA ILE A 40 6.69 -1.43 -20.83
C ILE A 40 5.19 -1.54 -21.13
N PRO A 41 4.71 -2.67 -21.68
CA PRO A 41 3.30 -2.81 -22.01
C PRO A 41 2.44 -2.73 -20.75
N GLU A 42 1.46 -1.82 -20.73
CA GLU A 42 0.53 -1.64 -19.62
C GLU A 42 -0.23 -2.94 -19.26
N SER A 43 -0.41 -3.82 -20.27
CA SER A 43 -1.00 -5.14 -20.08
C SER A 43 -0.23 -6.01 -19.09
N ALA A 44 1.11 -5.89 -19.00
CA ALA A 44 1.91 -6.66 -18.05
C ALA A 44 1.53 -6.33 -16.60
N PHE A 45 1.28 -5.05 -16.30
CA PHE A 45 0.79 -4.61 -14.99
C PHE A 45 -0.62 -5.13 -14.71
N LEU A 46 -1.51 -5.13 -15.71
CA LEU A 46 -2.85 -5.68 -15.57
C LEU A 46 -2.84 -7.20 -15.32
N TYR A 47 -1.99 -7.96 -16.04
CA TYR A 47 -1.82 -9.40 -15.80
C TYR A 47 -1.28 -9.68 -14.40
N PHE A 48 -0.29 -8.91 -13.94
CA PHE A 48 0.25 -9.03 -12.59
C PHE A 48 -0.79 -8.72 -11.52
N LEU A 49 -1.57 -7.64 -11.69
CA LEU A 49 -2.67 -7.30 -10.80
C LEU A 49 -3.73 -8.40 -10.75
N ALA A 50 -4.15 -8.93 -11.90
CA ALA A 50 -5.11 -10.01 -11.99
C ALA A 50 -4.59 -11.29 -11.30
N PHE A 51 -3.30 -11.60 -11.45
CA PHE A 51 -2.65 -12.71 -10.76
C PHE A 51 -2.68 -12.55 -9.23
N LEU A 52 -2.39 -11.35 -8.70
CA LEU A 52 -2.46 -11.08 -7.27
C LEU A 52 -3.88 -11.17 -6.71
N ILE A 53 -4.88 -10.67 -7.44
CA ILE A 53 -6.30 -10.80 -7.07
C ILE A 53 -6.69 -12.28 -7.03
N PHE A 54 -6.28 -13.06 -8.02
CA PHE A 54 -6.54 -14.50 -8.06
C PHE A 54 -5.91 -15.23 -6.86
N LEU A 55 -4.66 -14.90 -6.53
CA LEU A 55 -3.98 -15.45 -5.35
C LEU A 55 -4.73 -15.09 -4.05
N GLN A 56 -5.25 -13.87 -3.96
CA GLN A 56 -6.04 -13.43 -2.81
C GLN A 56 -7.32 -14.25 -2.63
N PHE A 57 -8.01 -14.59 -3.72
CA PHE A 57 -9.16 -15.49 -3.68
C PHE A 57 -8.78 -16.91 -3.24
N ILE A 58 -7.65 -17.44 -3.70
CA ILE A 58 -7.15 -18.75 -3.27
C ILE A 58 -6.85 -18.75 -1.77
N ILE A 59 -6.13 -17.75 -1.27
CA ILE A 59 -5.77 -17.64 0.15
C ILE A 59 -7.03 -17.57 1.02
N SER A 60 -8.05 -16.83 0.58
CA SER A 60 -9.35 -16.76 1.26
C SER A 60 -10.10 -18.10 1.29
N GLY A 61 -9.88 -18.98 0.30
CA GLY A 61 -10.54 -20.28 0.21
C GLY A 61 -9.79 -21.42 0.92
N PHE A 62 -8.46 -21.39 0.90
CA PHE A 62 -7.61 -22.43 1.49
C PHE A 62 -7.26 -22.19 2.96
N THR A 63 -7.32 -20.95 3.42
CA THR A 63 -6.94 -20.61 4.79
C THR A 63 -8.17 -20.50 5.68
N SER A 64 -8.09 -21.01 6.91
CA SER A 64 -9.16 -21.01 7.92
C SER A 64 -9.53 -19.62 8.47
N TYR A 65 -9.32 -18.54 7.72
CA TYR A 65 -9.55 -17.17 8.18
C TYR A 65 -11.03 -16.80 8.33
N GLU A 66 -11.97 -17.71 8.01
CA GLU A 66 -13.43 -17.44 8.02
C GLU A 66 -13.81 -16.15 7.26
N MET A 67 -12.99 -15.76 6.29
CA MET A 67 -13.22 -14.57 5.48
C MET A 67 -14.23 -14.89 4.37
N PRO A 68 -15.37 -14.18 4.31
CA PRO A 68 -16.30 -14.37 3.21
C PRO A 68 -15.69 -13.83 1.90
N PHE A 69 -15.89 -14.52 0.78
CA PHE A 69 -15.36 -14.13 -0.54
C PHE A 69 -15.74 -12.69 -0.94
N TRP A 70 -16.91 -12.21 -0.52
CA TRP A 70 -17.38 -10.84 -0.77
C TRP A 70 -16.49 -9.78 -0.10
N SER A 71 -15.82 -10.12 1.02
CA SER A 71 -14.88 -9.21 1.68
C SER A 71 -13.65 -8.91 0.81
N VAL A 72 -13.19 -9.86 -0.01
CA VAL A 72 -12.06 -9.64 -0.93
C VAL A 72 -12.43 -8.60 -1.99
N LEU A 73 -13.61 -8.73 -2.58
CA LEU A 73 -14.16 -7.74 -3.54
C LEU A 73 -14.32 -6.35 -2.91
N LEU A 74 -14.86 -6.29 -1.69
CA LEU A 74 -15.03 -5.06 -0.95
C LEU A 74 -13.67 -4.40 -0.65
N CYS A 75 -12.66 -5.18 -0.28
CA CYS A 75 -11.30 -4.71 -0.04
C CYS A 75 -10.71 -4.07 -1.31
N ILE A 76 -10.84 -4.73 -2.46
CA ILE A 76 -10.34 -4.22 -3.76
C ILE A 76 -11.05 -2.92 -4.13
N ALA A 77 -12.39 -2.88 -4.00
CA ALA A 77 -13.17 -1.68 -4.29
C ALA A 77 -12.75 -0.49 -3.39
N MET A 78 -12.57 -0.76 -2.09
CA MET A 78 -12.08 0.23 -1.12
C MET A 78 -10.67 0.71 -1.47
N ALA A 79 -9.77 -0.20 -1.86
CA ALA A 79 -8.42 0.15 -2.24
C ALA A 79 -8.42 1.07 -3.46
N ILE A 80 -9.13 0.71 -4.54
CA ILE A 80 -9.22 1.54 -5.76
C ILE A 80 -9.79 2.93 -5.46
N LEU A 81 -10.88 3.01 -4.68
CA LEU A 81 -11.50 4.28 -4.32
C LEU A 81 -10.57 5.15 -3.45
N SER A 82 -9.78 4.52 -2.59
CA SER A 82 -8.90 5.22 -1.64
C SER A 82 -7.56 5.62 -2.25
N VAL A 83 -7.07 4.94 -3.28
CA VAL A 83 -5.78 5.24 -3.93
C VAL A 83 -5.75 6.65 -4.48
N LEU A 84 -6.79 7.08 -5.20
CA LEU A 84 -6.84 8.40 -5.83
C LEU A 84 -6.78 9.57 -4.81
N PRO A 85 -7.69 9.68 -3.82
CA PRO A 85 -7.66 10.80 -2.88
C PRO A 85 -6.41 10.78 -2.00
N ILE A 86 -5.95 9.60 -1.58
CA ILE A 86 -4.80 9.49 -0.68
C ILE A 86 -3.51 9.74 -1.43
N GLY A 87 -3.39 9.27 -2.68
CA GLY A 87 -2.28 9.59 -3.55
C GLY A 87 -2.13 11.10 -3.75
N VAL A 88 -3.23 11.82 -4.00
CA VAL A 88 -3.22 13.28 -4.13
C VAL A 88 -2.80 13.96 -2.82
N ILE A 89 -3.37 13.58 -1.68
CA ILE A 89 -3.04 14.19 -0.38
C ILE A 89 -1.58 13.93 -0.01
N THR A 90 -1.08 12.71 -0.20
CA THR A 90 0.31 12.35 0.08
C THR A 90 1.27 13.08 -0.87
N ALA A 91 0.90 13.27 -2.14
CA ALA A 91 1.71 14.02 -3.10
C ALA A 91 1.84 15.52 -2.73
N ILE A 92 0.77 16.14 -2.21
CA ILE A 92 0.77 17.56 -1.83
C ILE A 92 1.38 17.77 -0.43
N SER A 93 0.94 16.98 0.55
CA SER A 93 1.29 17.19 1.96
C SER A 93 2.59 16.49 2.38
N GLY A 94 3.06 15.50 1.61
CA GLY A 94 4.21 14.67 1.97
C GLY A 94 3.98 13.72 3.14
N THR A 95 2.76 13.66 3.69
CA THR A 95 2.41 12.80 4.83
C THR A 95 1.62 11.56 4.39
N ARG A 96 1.89 10.41 5.01
CA ARG A 96 1.17 9.16 4.77
C ARG A 96 -0.05 9.07 5.70
N LEU A 97 -1.23 8.94 5.13
CA LEU A 97 -2.48 8.80 5.88
C LEU A 97 -2.68 7.36 6.37
N GLY A 98 -3.11 7.21 7.62
CA GLY A 98 -3.39 5.91 8.24
C GLY A 98 -4.73 5.30 7.83
N ILE A 99 -4.79 4.70 6.63
CA ILE A 99 -5.98 3.98 6.08
C ILE A 99 -6.42 2.81 6.96
N ASN A 100 -5.49 2.30 7.75
CA ASN A 100 -5.65 1.27 8.75
C ASN A 100 -6.95 1.41 9.57
N VAL A 101 -7.26 2.63 10.04
CA VAL A 101 -8.44 2.86 10.90
C VAL A 101 -9.75 2.81 10.11
N LEU A 102 -9.76 3.35 8.89
CA LEU A 102 -10.94 3.36 8.04
C LEU A 102 -11.32 1.94 7.61
N THR A 103 -10.33 1.15 7.17
CA THR A 103 -10.57 -0.25 6.75
C THR A 103 -11.02 -1.13 7.93
N GLU A 104 -10.42 -0.94 9.10
CA GLU A 104 -10.78 -1.63 10.34
C GLU A 104 -12.21 -1.30 10.79
N PHE A 105 -12.61 -0.03 10.71
CA PHE A 105 -13.97 0.40 11.05
C PHE A 105 -15.02 -0.20 10.10
N VAL A 106 -14.78 -0.14 8.78
CA VAL A 106 -15.72 -0.65 7.77
C VAL A 106 -15.97 -2.15 7.94
N ILE A 107 -14.90 -2.95 8.04
CA ILE A 107 -15.05 -4.41 8.19
C ILE A 107 -15.52 -4.81 9.58
N GLY A 108 -15.13 -4.07 10.62
CA GLY A 108 -15.54 -4.30 12.00
C GLY A 108 -17.05 -4.12 12.20
N LEU A 109 -17.69 -3.22 11.44
CA LEU A 109 -19.15 -3.09 11.42
C LEU A 109 -19.86 -4.22 10.65
N LEU A 110 -19.25 -4.73 9.58
CA LEU A 110 -19.83 -5.79 8.75
C LEU A 110 -19.73 -7.17 9.39
N LEU A 111 -18.61 -7.46 10.06
CA LEU A 111 -18.30 -8.75 10.68
C LEU A 111 -17.90 -8.56 12.14
N PRO A 112 -18.85 -8.23 13.03
CA PRO A 112 -18.57 -8.07 14.43
C PRO A 112 -18.10 -9.39 15.06
N GLY A 113 -17.11 -9.31 15.95
CA GLY A 113 -16.62 -10.46 16.73
C GLY A 113 -15.58 -11.35 16.04
N LYS A 114 -15.18 -11.07 14.79
CA LYS A 114 -14.15 -11.83 14.07
C LYS A 114 -12.84 -11.05 13.91
N THR A 115 -12.05 -10.95 14.97
CA THR A 115 -10.80 -10.15 15.00
C THR A 115 -9.78 -10.61 13.94
N VAL A 116 -9.69 -11.92 13.67
CA VAL A 116 -8.75 -12.45 12.67
C VAL A 116 -9.08 -11.95 11.26
N VAL A 117 -10.37 -11.92 10.90
CA VAL A 117 -10.85 -11.37 9.62
C VAL A 117 -10.56 -9.87 9.54
N VAL A 118 -10.84 -9.13 10.61
CA VAL A 118 -10.61 -7.68 10.65
C VAL A 118 -9.13 -7.35 10.42
N MET A 119 -8.22 -8.08 11.07
CA MET A 119 -6.78 -7.88 10.92
C MET A 119 -6.28 -8.25 9.52
N ALA A 120 -6.76 -9.37 8.97
CA ALA A 120 -6.43 -9.76 7.59
C ALA A 120 -6.92 -8.71 6.58
N PHE A 121 -8.18 -8.24 6.72
CA PHE A 121 -8.78 -7.26 5.84
C PHE A 121 -8.02 -5.93 5.87
N LYS A 122 -7.74 -5.43 7.08
CA LYS A 122 -6.96 -4.20 7.31
C LYS A 122 -5.57 -4.29 6.67
N SER A 123 -4.88 -5.40 6.91
CA SER A 123 -3.52 -5.62 6.37
C SER A 123 -3.54 -5.61 4.86
N LEU A 124 -4.45 -6.35 4.23
CA LEU A 124 -4.55 -6.43 2.77
C LEU A 124 -4.95 -5.08 2.15
N GLY A 125 -5.96 -4.42 2.70
CA GLY A 125 -6.41 -3.12 2.19
C GLY A 125 -5.34 -2.05 2.32
N THR A 126 -4.68 -1.96 3.48
CA THR A 126 -3.67 -0.92 3.72
C THR A 126 -2.38 -1.18 2.95
N ASN A 127 -1.87 -2.41 2.94
CA ASN A 127 -0.66 -2.73 2.18
C ASN A 127 -0.89 -2.53 0.68
N SER A 128 -2.06 -2.90 0.14
CA SER A 128 -2.36 -2.69 -1.28
C SER A 128 -2.31 -1.21 -1.67
N VAL A 129 -2.87 -0.32 -0.83
CA VAL A 129 -2.80 1.13 -1.10
C VAL A 129 -1.38 1.69 -0.95
N ILE A 130 -0.62 1.23 0.05
CA ILE A 130 0.78 1.64 0.23
C ILE A 130 1.61 1.24 -0.99
N GLN A 131 1.44 0.01 -1.50
CA GLN A 131 2.15 -0.46 -2.68
C GLN A 131 1.72 0.28 -3.94
N ALA A 132 0.43 0.61 -4.09
CA ALA A 132 -0.05 1.41 -5.22
C ALA A 132 0.55 2.82 -5.22
N ILE A 133 0.60 3.50 -4.06
CA ILE A 133 1.20 4.85 -3.97
C ILE A 133 2.71 4.80 -4.20
N THR A 134 3.39 3.78 -3.68
CA THR A 134 4.83 3.59 -3.89
C THR A 134 5.11 3.36 -5.38
N LEU A 135 4.36 2.47 -6.05
CA LEU A 135 4.46 2.25 -7.49
C LEU A 135 4.23 3.54 -8.31
N LEU A 136 3.25 4.37 -7.93
CA LEU A 136 3.02 5.66 -8.59
C LEU A 136 4.22 6.61 -8.44
N ALA A 137 4.85 6.62 -7.27
CA ALA A 137 6.08 7.39 -7.05
C ALA A 137 7.24 6.83 -7.87
N ASP A 138 7.37 5.51 -7.95
CA ASP A 138 8.44 4.83 -8.68
C ASP A 138 8.32 5.05 -10.18
N LEU A 139 7.11 5.02 -10.77
CA LEU A 139 6.89 5.37 -12.17
C LEU A 139 7.39 6.79 -12.50
N LYS A 140 7.22 7.73 -11.56
CA LYS A 140 7.77 9.08 -11.72
C LYS A 140 9.30 9.07 -11.62
N TRP A 141 9.87 8.37 -10.64
CA TRP A 141 11.33 8.24 -10.51
C TRP A 141 11.98 7.56 -11.70
N GLN A 142 11.31 6.58 -12.29
CA GLN A 142 11.79 5.79 -13.41
C GLN A 142 11.99 6.65 -14.66
N LYS A 143 11.18 7.69 -14.85
CA LYS A 143 11.36 8.70 -15.90
C LYS A 143 12.67 9.51 -15.75
N TYR A 144 13.14 9.72 -14.53
CA TYR A 144 14.34 10.54 -14.24
C TYR A 144 15.59 9.70 -13.95
N ASN A 145 15.44 8.50 -13.37
CA ASN A 145 16.54 7.66 -12.91
C ASN A 145 16.17 6.17 -12.90
N TYR A 146 16.06 5.60 -14.10
CA TYR A 146 15.70 4.19 -14.31
C TYR A 146 16.65 3.19 -13.60
N ILE A 147 17.97 3.42 -13.65
CA ILE A 147 18.97 2.47 -13.10
C ILE A 147 18.84 2.36 -11.58
N LEU A 148 18.71 3.49 -10.88
CA LEU A 148 18.56 3.50 -9.43
C LEU A 148 17.23 2.87 -9.00
N ALA A 149 16.14 3.17 -9.70
CA ALA A 149 14.81 2.64 -9.39
C ALA A 149 14.80 1.10 -9.44
N VAL A 150 15.35 0.51 -10.51
CA VAL A 150 15.45 -0.95 -10.64
C VAL A 150 16.32 -1.57 -9.55
N ALA A 151 17.43 -0.94 -9.19
CA ALA A 151 18.31 -1.44 -8.13
C ALA A 151 17.64 -1.38 -6.74
N LEU A 152 16.87 -0.31 -6.46
CA LEU A 152 16.15 -0.14 -5.20
C LEU A 152 15.06 -1.21 -5.04
N ASP A 153 14.22 -1.40 -6.05
CA ASP A 153 13.13 -2.38 -6.02
C ASP A 153 13.63 -3.82 -5.91
N ALA A 154 14.65 -4.17 -6.71
CA ALA A 154 15.28 -5.47 -6.62
C ALA A 154 15.92 -5.70 -5.24
N GLY A 155 16.57 -4.67 -4.69
CA GLY A 155 17.19 -4.70 -3.37
C GLY A 155 16.18 -4.93 -2.25
N VAL A 156 15.04 -4.23 -2.26
CA VAL A 156 13.95 -4.43 -1.30
C VAL A 156 13.38 -5.85 -1.42
N GLY A 157 13.12 -6.33 -2.64
CA GLY A 157 12.59 -7.68 -2.88
C GLY A 157 13.51 -8.78 -2.34
N ILE A 158 14.81 -8.69 -2.64
CA ILE A 158 15.83 -9.62 -2.12
C ILE A 158 15.89 -9.56 -0.60
N THR A 159 15.89 -8.35 -0.02
CA THR A 159 15.98 -8.16 1.43
C THR A 159 14.77 -8.77 2.15
N VAL A 160 13.55 -8.55 1.65
CA VAL A 160 12.32 -9.12 2.22
C VAL A 160 12.35 -10.65 2.14
N LEU A 161 12.80 -11.21 1.02
CA LEU A 161 12.90 -12.65 0.85
C LEU A 161 13.94 -13.27 1.81
N CYS A 162 15.10 -12.63 1.96
CA CYS A 162 16.10 -13.05 2.93
C CYS A 162 15.58 -12.98 4.38
N ILE A 163 14.93 -11.88 4.78
CA ILE A 163 14.38 -11.73 6.13
C ILE A 163 13.31 -12.80 6.41
N THR A 164 12.39 -13.02 5.48
CA THR A 164 11.32 -14.02 5.65
C THR A 164 11.86 -15.44 5.75
N MET A 165 12.87 -15.79 4.95
CA MET A 165 13.54 -17.10 5.04
C MET A 165 14.30 -17.28 6.36
N LEU A 166 14.97 -16.23 6.86
CA LEU A 166 15.64 -16.28 8.16
C LEU A 166 14.64 -16.44 9.32
N GLN A 167 13.50 -15.75 9.26
CA GLN A 167 12.42 -15.88 10.23
C GLN A 167 11.79 -17.28 10.22
N GLN A 168 11.62 -17.90 9.05
CA GLN A 168 11.11 -19.27 8.92
C GLN A 168 12.08 -20.33 9.46
N ASN A 169 13.39 -20.09 9.36
CA ASN A 169 14.43 -20.96 9.93
C ASN A 169 14.66 -20.74 11.43
N GLY A 170 13.79 -19.97 12.11
CA GLY A 170 13.87 -19.76 13.56
C GLY A 170 15.01 -18.82 13.99
N VAL A 171 15.65 -18.12 13.05
CA VAL A 171 16.64 -17.09 13.38
C VAL A 171 15.88 -15.88 13.89
N ALA A 172 15.76 -15.77 15.22
CA ALA A 172 15.19 -14.60 15.86
C ALA A 172 16.10 -13.39 15.58
N THR A 173 15.65 -12.51 14.69
CA THR A 173 16.25 -11.17 14.58
C THR A 173 16.13 -10.49 15.94
N SER A 174 17.27 -10.10 16.54
CA SER A 174 17.31 -9.40 17.82
C SER A 174 16.31 -8.25 17.84
N LYS A 175 15.35 -8.27 18.77
CA LYS A 175 14.27 -7.28 18.91
C LYS A 175 14.74 -5.91 19.46
N GLY A 176 16.05 -5.62 19.43
CA GLY A 176 16.61 -4.49 20.18
C GLY A 176 17.87 -3.87 19.59
N TYR A 177 17.87 -3.45 18.33
CA TYR A 177 18.93 -2.52 17.86
C TYR A 177 18.74 -1.09 18.40
N LEU A 178 17.52 -0.70 18.77
CA LEU A 178 17.18 0.64 19.30
C LEU A 178 16.93 0.68 20.81
N ASN A 179 16.92 -0.49 21.48
CA ASN A 179 16.87 -0.57 22.93
C ASN A 179 17.79 -1.71 23.39
N PRO A 180 19.12 -1.48 23.45
CA PRO A 180 20.02 -2.43 24.06
C PRO A 180 19.59 -2.63 25.51
N ASN A 181 19.44 -3.88 25.93
CA ASN A 181 19.21 -4.22 27.34
C ASN A 181 20.37 -3.65 28.15
N ILE A 182 20.15 -2.53 28.81
CA ILE A 182 21.00 -2.08 29.89
C ILE A 182 20.68 -3.05 31.04
N GLU A 183 21.71 -3.77 31.47
CA GLU A 183 21.84 -4.72 32.57
C GLU A 183 20.62 -4.94 33.49
N GLU A 184 20.30 -6.22 33.71
CA GLU A 184 19.46 -6.80 34.77
C GLU A 184 18.54 -5.83 35.54
N GLY A 185 17.31 -5.61 35.04
CA GLY A 185 16.23 -5.11 35.89
C GLY A 185 15.15 -4.27 35.24
N VAL A 186 15.29 -3.85 33.97
CA VAL A 186 14.25 -3.05 33.31
C VAL A 186 13.34 -3.95 32.47
N PRO A 187 12.07 -4.17 32.85
CA PRO A 187 11.14 -4.93 32.03
C PRO A 187 10.90 -4.19 30.71
N ILE A 188 11.06 -4.92 29.61
CA ILE A 188 10.69 -4.53 28.24
C ILE A 188 9.26 -4.00 28.25
N ASP A 189 9.03 -2.78 27.77
CA ASP A 189 7.67 -2.21 27.71
C ASP A 189 6.75 -3.10 26.84
N TYR A 190 5.83 -3.81 27.50
CA TYR A 190 5.00 -4.89 26.96
C TYR A 190 3.73 -4.40 26.23
N TYR A 191 3.69 -3.19 25.68
CA TYR A 191 2.44 -2.58 25.18
C TYR A 191 1.70 -3.32 24.04
N CYS A 192 2.16 -4.48 23.55
CA CYS A 192 1.54 -5.13 22.39
C CYS A 192 1.28 -6.65 22.50
N LEU A 193 1.39 -7.29 23.68
CA LEU A 193 1.00 -8.70 23.81
C LEU A 193 0.09 -8.87 25.02
N GLY A 194 -1.21 -8.93 24.77
CA GLY A 194 -2.24 -9.24 25.76
C GLY A 194 -2.04 -10.63 26.37
N LYS A 195 -1.18 -10.72 27.38
CA LYS A 195 -1.28 -11.75 28.40
C LYS A 195 -2.05 -11.16 29.57
N GLY A 196 -3.20 -11.78 29.84
CA GLY A 196 -4.00 -11.51 31.02
C GLY A 196 -3.14 -11.67 32.28
N TYR A 197 -3.35 -10.75 33.23
CA TYR A 197 -2.83 -10.87 34.57
C TYR A 197 -3.73 -11.84 35.32
N ASP A 198 -3.29 -13.09 35.44
CA ASP A 198 -3.76 -13.99 36.49
C ASP A 198 -2.57 -14.28 37.43
N LEU A 199 -2.72 -13.75 38.66
CA LEU A 199 -1.94 -13.96 39.91
C LEU A 199 -0.52 -13.38 39.98
#